data_AF-A0A485D9E3-F1
#
_entry.id   AF-A0A485D9E3-F1
#
_cell.length_a   1.000
_cell.length_b   1.000
_cell.length_c   1.000
_cell.angle_alpha   90.00
_cell.angle_beta   90.00
_cell.angle_gamma   90.00
#
_symmetry.space_group_name_H-M   'P 1'
#
loop_
_entity.id
_entity.type
_entity.pdbx_description
1 polymer ?
#
loop_
_entity_poly.entity_id
_entity_poly.type
_entity_poly.pdbx_seq_one_letter_code
_entity_poly.pdbx_strand_id
1 'polypeptide(L)'
;MALAQYDINYAVASLGTSTTADHIQLLFRATNQVICCYDGDRAGRDAALAGAGNGTAVHDRWSSATLYVSARRRRPGYAWCVKRGKAAFEARMEQAQPLSTFLFNSLLPQVDLSTPDGRAQLSTLALPLITQVPGETLRIYLRQELGNKLGILDDAQLERLMPKQTESGAPRPAPQLKRTTMRILIGLLVQNPDLAPLVPPLEGPGVSAKCPGLGLFSELVKTCLSQPGLTTGQLLEQYRGTNEAATLEKLSMWDDIADKDIAEKTFTDRAQPYV
;
A
#
# COMPACT_ATOMS: atom_id res chain seq x y z
N MET A 1 -24.91 -12.54 -14.10
CA MET A 1 -25.81 -13.52 -14.73
C MET A 1 -26.07 -13.26 -16.21
N ALA A 2 -26.32 -12.01 -16.65
CA ALA A 2 -26.59 -11.71 -18.05
C ALA A 2 -25.47 -12.12 -19.03
N LEU A 3 -24.18 -11.99 -18.68
CA LEU A 3 -23.06 -12.35 -19.58
C LEU A 3 -22.87 -13.87 -19.73
N ALA A 4 -23.05 -14.64 -18.66
CA ALA A 4 -22.93 -16.11 -18.68
C ALA A 4 -23.98 -16.76 -19.60
N GLN A 5 -25.16 -16.16 -19.76
CA GLN A 5 -26.18 -16.61 -20.71
C GLN A 5 -25.76 -16.47 -22.18
N TYR A 6 -24.72 -15.68 -22.46
CA TYR A 6 -24.14 -15.48 -23.79
C TYR A 6 -22.74 -16.12 -23.91
N ASP A 7 -22.45 -17.14 -23.10
CA ASP A 7 -21.19 -17.90 -23.11
C ASP A 7 -19.94 -17.05 -22.79
N ILE A 8 -20.14 -15.95 -22.05
CA ILE A 8 -19.07 -15.11 -21.48
C ILE A 8 -18.94 -15.51 -20.00
N ASN A 9 -18.08 -16.49 -19.75
CA ASN A 9 -17.96 -17.16 -18.44
C ASN A 9 -16.80 -16.64 -17.59
N TYR A 10 -16.11 -15.60 -18.05
CA TYR A 10 -14.94 -14.98 -17.41
C TYR A 10 -15.23 -13.59 -16.83
N ALA A 11 -16.51 -13.23 -16.68
CA ALA A 11 -16.93 -11.95 -16.11
C ALA A 11 -17.18 -12.04 -14.60
N VAL A 12 -16.54 -11.15 -13.84
CA VAL A 12 -16.73 -10.99 -12.40
C VAL A 12 -17.17 -9.56 -12.07
N ALA A 13 -17.79 -9.36 -10.91
CA ALA A 13 -18.24 -8.04 -10.46
C ALA A 13 -17.97 -7.86 -8.96
N SER A 14 -17.62 -6.63 -8.55
CA SER A 14 -17.58 -6.25 -7.14
C SER A 14 -18.99 -6.07 -6.59
N LEU A 15 -19.20 -6.46 -5.33
CA LEU A 15 -20.51 -6.33 -4.68
C LEU A 15 -20.69 -4.92 -4.11
N GLY A 16 -21.17 -3.99 -4.94
CA GLY A 16 -21.63 -2.67 -4.49
C GLY A 16 -20.56 -1.69 -4.00
N THR A 17 -19.28 -1.99 -4.24
CA THR A 17 -18.13 -1.15 -3.83
C THR A 17 -17.23 -0.85 -5.02
N SER A 18 -16.48 0.26 -4.91
CA SER A 18 -15.41 0.58 -5.85
C SER A 18 -14.35 -0.52 -5.84
N THR A 19 -13.67 -0.69 -6.98
CA THR A 19 -12.60 -1.68 -7.12
C THR A 19 -11.49 -1.38 -6.11
N THR A 20 -11.23 -2.30 -5.17
CA THR A 20 -10.21 -2.16 -4.13
C THR A 20 -8.90 -2.80 -4.55
N ALA A 21 -7.83 -2.46 -3.83
CA ALA A 21 -6.54 -3.13 -3.88
C ALA A 21 -6.65 -4.67 -3.81
N ASP A 22 -7.42 -5.19 -2.86
CA ASP A 22 -7.57 -6.63 -2.64
C ASP A 22 -8.26 -7.32 -3.82
N HIS A 23 -9.29 -6.68 -4.41
CA HIS A 23 -9.92 -7.19 -5.62
C HIS A 23 -8.90 -7.31 -6.76
N ILE A 24 -7.99 -6.35 -6.88
CA ILE A 24 -6.99 -6.30 -7.94
C ILE A 24 -5.93 -7.38 -7.74
N GLN A 25 -5.43 -7.54 -6.51
CA GLN A 25 -4.53 -8.65 -6.19
C GLN A 25 -5.18 -10.01 -6.48
N LEU A 26 -6.45 -10.19 -6.13
CA LEU A 26 -7.18 -11.42 -6.39
C LEU A 26 -7.31 -11.71 -7.89
N LEU A 27 -7.64 -10.69 -8.69
CA LEU A 27 -7.72 -10.80 -10.15
C LEU A 27 -6.38 -11.22 -10.76
N PHE A 28 -5.28 -10.58 -10.37
CA PHE A 28 -3.94 -10.88 -10.90
C PHE A 28 -3.31 -12.18 -10.38
N ARG A 29 -3.93 -12.83 -9.38
CA ARG A 29 -3.62 -14.23 -9.02
C ARG A 29 -4.27 -15.22 -9.99
N ALA A 30 -5.42 -14.87 -10.58
CA ALA A 30 -6.18 -15.74 -11.47
C ALA A 30 -5.83 -15.55 -12.96
N THR A 31 -5.43 -14.35 -13.37
CA THR A 31 -5.13 -14.01 -14.77
C THR A 31 -4.02 -12.97 -14.89
N ASN A 32 -3.36 -12.94 -16.05
CA ASN A 32 -2.37 -11.91 -16.39
C ASN A 32 -2.97 -10.69 -17.09
N GLN A 33 -4.23 -10.78 -17.53
CA GLN A 33 -4.92 -9.72 -18.24
C GLN A 33 -6.27 -9.45 -17.57
N VAL A 34 -6.48 -8.20 -17.19
CA VAL A 34 -7.70 -7.71 -16.57
C VAL A 34 -8.26 -6.58 -17.41
N ILE A 35 -9.54 -6.68 -17.76
CA ILE A 35 -10.28 -5.65 -18.48
C ILE A 35 -11.36 -5.11 -17.56
N CYS A 36 -11.21 -3.87 -17.09
CA CYS A 36 -12.21 -3.25 -16.23
C CYS A 36 -13.28 -2.57 -17.09
N CYS A 37 -14.53 -3.06 -16.98
CA CYS A 37 -15.67 -2.51 -17.70
C CYS A 37 -16.48 -1.58 -16.80
N TYR A 38 -16.49 -0.28 -17.10
CA TYR A 38 -17.28 0.72 -16.38
C TYR A 38 -18.34 1.36 -17.29
N ASP A 39 -19.37 1.89 -16.65
CA ASP A 39 -20.44 2.61 -17.34
C ASP A 39 -20.00 4.00 -17.81
N GLY A 40 -20.64 4.48 -18.88
CA GLY A 40 -20.29 5.74 -19.54
C GLY A 40 -20.80 7.01 -18.86
N ASP A 41 -21.45 6.88 -17.71
CA ASP A 41 -21.93 8.01 -16.94
C ASP A 41 -20.79 8.62 -16.10
N ARG A 42 -21.12 9.64 -15.30
CA ARG A 42 -20.12 10.31 -14.47
C ARG A 42 -19.59 9.36 -13.38
N ALA A 43 -20.49 8.64 -12.73
CA ALA A 43 -20.14 7.70 -11.66
C ALA A 43 -19.22 6.57 -12.16
N GLY A 44 -19.47 6.02 -13.35
CA GLY A 44 -18.63 4.99 -13.94
C GLY A 44 -17.24 5.50 -14.33
N ARG A 45 -17.11 6.74 -14.82
CA ARG A 45 -15.79 7.37 -15.04
C ARG A 45 -15.04 7.64 -13.75
N ASP A 46 -15.73 8.13 -12.72
CA ASP A 46 -15.12 8.40 -11.41
C ASP A 46 -14.66 7.08 -10.76
N ALA A 47 -15.47 6.02 -10.87
CA ALA A 47 -15.11 4.67 -10.42
C ALA A 47 -13.94 4.08 -11.23
N ALA A 48 -13.89 4.33 -12.54
CA ALA A 48 -12.78 3.92 -13.40
C ALA A 48 -11.47 4.61 -13.00
N LEU A 49 -11.52 5.91 -12.67
CA LEU A 49 -10.36 6.67 -12.20
C LEU A 49 -9.90 6.21 -10.80
N ALA A 50 -10.84 5.95 -9.89
CA ALA A 50 -10.53 5.40 -8.57
C ALA A 50 -9.93 3.99 -8.66
N GLY A 51 -10.52 3.12 -9.48
CA GLY A 51 -10.00 1.77 -9.71
C GLY A 51 -8.63 1.77 -10.39
N ALA A 52 -8.42 2.70 -11.33
CA ALA A 52 -7.13 2.96 -11.95
C ALA A 52 -6.05 3.30 -10.91
N GLY A 53 -6.33 4.22 -9.97
CA GLY A 53 -5.39 4.61 -8.90
C GLY A 53 -5.16 3.50 -7.86
N ASN A 54 -6.21 2.79 -7.46
CA ASN A 54 -6.09 1.68 -6.49
C ASN A 54 -5.29 0.51 -7.06
N GLY A 55 -5.46 0.22 -8.35
CA GLY A 55 -4.77 -0.89 -8.99
C GLY A 55 -3.31 -0.62 -9.25
N THR A 56 -2.98 0.62 -9.59
CA THR A 56 -1.59 1.00 -9.71
C THR A 56 -0.93 0.76 -8.37
N ALA A 57 -1.39 1.34 -7.26
CA ALA A 57 -0.77 1.29 -5.93
C ALA A 57 -0.34 -0.09 -5.41
N VAL A 58 -0.92 -1.18 -5.91
CA VAL A 58 -0.85 -2.49 -5.25
C VAL A 58 -0.26 -3.60 -6.11
N HIS A 59 -0.09 -3.40 -7.42
CA HIS A 59 0.37 -4.50 -8.27
C HIS A 59 1.16 -4.04 -9.51
N ASP A 60 2.41 -4.50 -9.67
CA ASP A 60 3.29 -4.11 -10.79
C ASP A 60 2.70 -4.44 -12.18
N ARG A 61 2.00 -5.58 -12.28
CA ARG A 61 1.29 -5.99 -13.51
C ARG A 61 0.03 -5.17 -13.81
N TRP A 62 -0.41 -4.26 -12.94
CA TRP A 62 -1.56 -3.39 -13.25
C TRP A 62 -1.33 -2.51 -14.48
N SER A 63 -0.06 -2.24 -14.79
CA SER A 63 0.35 -1.57 -16.03
C SER A 63 -0.17 -2.24 -17.32
N SER A 64 -0.48 -3.54 -17.30
CA SER A 64 -1.08 -4.27 -18.43
C SER A 64 -2.62 -4.34 -18.40
N ALA A 65 -3.26 -3.78 -17.38
CA ALA A 65 -4.72 -3.70 -17.32
C ALA A 65 -5.25 -2.71 -18.38
N THR A 66 -6.36 -3.07 -19.03
CA THR A 66 -7.07 -2.17 -19.94
C THR A 66 -8.41 -1.78 -19.36
N LEU A 67 -8.82 -0.55 -19.66
CA LEU A 67 -10.07 0.04 -19.22
C LEU A 67 -11.01 0.18 -20.39
N TYR A 68 -12.20 -0.38 -20.24
CA TYR A 68 -13.31 -0.15 -21.14
C TYR A 68 -14.36 0.70 -20.42
N VAL A 69 -14.54 1.92 -20.90
CA VAL A 69 -15.66 2.77 -20.47
C VAL A 69 -16.66 2.85 -21.61
N SER A 70 -17.91 2.47 -21.33
CA SER A 70 -18.97 2.51 -22.33
C SER A 70 -19.17 3.94 -22.86
N ALA A 71 -19.29 4.10 -24.18
CA ALA A 71 -19.59 5.41 -24.77
C ALA A 71 -21.03 5.89 -24.50
N ARG A 72 -21.93 5.00 -24.00
CA ARG A 72 -23.35 5.30 -23.83
C ARG A 72 -23.72 5.47 -22.35
N ARG A 73 -24.24 6.67 -22.03
CA ARG A 73 -24.53 7.16 -20.67
C ARG A 73 -25.58 6.41 -19.83
N ARG A 74 -26.31 5.42 -20.36
CA ARG A 74 -27.49 4.83 -19.68
C ARG A 74 -27.75 3.36 -19.94
N ARG A 75 -26.76 2.57 -20.37
CA ARG A 75 -26.93 1.12 -20.42
C ARG A 75 -25.66 0.42 -19.93
N PRO A 76 -25.80 -0.57 -19.03
CA PRO A 76 -24.65 -1.32 -18.56
C PRO A 76 -23.86 -1.88 -19.74
N GLY A 77 -22.53 -1.91 -19.65
CA GLY A 77 -21.67 -2.43 -20.73
C GLY A 77 -22.13 -3.78 -21.30
N TYR A 78 -22.68 -4.66 -20.45
CA TYR A 78 -23.21 -5.98 -20.86
C TYR A 78 -24.48 -5.90 -21.73
N ALA A 79 -25.30 -4.85 -21.64
CA ALA A 79 -26.58 -4.74 -22.35
C ALA A 79 -26.40 -4.59 -23.87
N TRP A 80 -25.19 -4.20 -24.31
CA TRP A 80 -24.80 -4.22 -25.71
C TRP A 80 -24.51 -5.65 -26.20
N CYS A 81 -23.92 -6.49 -25.35
CA CYS A 81 -23.57 -7.89 -25.62
C CYS A 81 -24.82 -8.74 -25.86
N VAL A 82 -25.84 -8.51 -25.03
CA VAL A 82 -27.17 -9.16 -25.10
C VAL A 82 -27.80 -9.04 -26.50
N LYS A 83 -27.49 -7.97 -27.25
CA LYS A 83 -28.03 -7.73 -28.61
C LYS A 83 -27.13 -8.18 -29.76
N ARG A 84 -25.83 -8.39 -29.54
CA ARG A 84 -24.83 -8.57 -30.63
C ARG A 84 -24.02 -9.86 -30.52
N GLY A 85 -24.17 -10.60 -29.43
CA GLY A 85 -23.49 -11.89 -29.21
C GLY A 85 -22.05 -11.75 -28.71
N LYS A 86 -21.45 -12.90 -28.39
CA LYS A 86 -20.12 -13.05 -27.78
C LYS A 86 -18.98 -12.46 -28.62
N ALA A 87 -18.90 -12.81 -29.91
CA ALA A 87 -17.82 -12.36 -30.79
C ALA A 87 -17.76 -10.83 -30.91
N ALA A 88 -18.92 -10.16 -30.95
CA ALA A 88 -18.98 -8.71 -31.00
C ALA A 88 -18.48 -8.09 -29.69
N PHE A 89 -18.72 -8.73 -28.53
CA PHE A 89 -18.24 -8.27 -27.24
C PHE A 89 -16.72 -8.41 -27.13
N GLU A 90 -16.17 -9.56 -27.50
CA GLU A 90 -14.72 -9.81 -27.49
C GLU A 90 -13.97 -8.83 -28.39
N ALA A 91 -14.43 -8.64 -29.64
CA ALA A 91 -13.87 -7.64 -30.56
C ALA A 91 -13.94 -6.20 -30.00
N ARG A 92 -14.93 -5.91 -29.14
CA ARG A 92 -15.04 -4.61 -28.48
C ARG A 92 -14.10 -4.48 -27.29
N MET A 93 -13.85 -5.57 -26.56
CA MET A 93 -12.88 -5.61 -25.46
C MET A 93 -11.44 -5.45 -25.98
N GLU A 94 -11.15 -5.87 -27.21
CA GLU A 94 -9.88 -5.58 -27.87
C GLU A 94 -9.65 -4.07 -28.09
N GLN A 95 -10.72 -3.27 -28.15
CA GLN A 95 -10.65 -1.82 -28.24
C GLN A 95 -10.58 -1.12 -26.87
N ALA A 96 -10.43 -1.89 -25.78
CA ALA A 96 -10.23 -1.31 -24.45
C ALA A 96 -8.97 -0.46 -24.44
N GLN A 97 -9.05 0.70 -23.79
CA GLN A 97 -7.95 1.66 -23.80
C GLN A 97 -6.93 1.30 -22.71
N PRO A 98 -5.63 1.52 -22.96
CA PRO A 98 -4.63 1.45 -21.92
C PRO A 98 -4.94 2.44 -20.79
N LEU A 99 -4.54 2.08 -19.57
CA LEU A 99 -4.68 2.91 -18.38
C LEU A 99 -4.15 4.34 -18.55
N SER A 100 -2.98 4.48 -19.18
CA SER A 100 -2.34 5.76 -19.44
C SER A 100 -3.21 6.67 -20.31
N THR A 101 -3.71 6.14 -21.43
CA THR A 101 -4.61 6.85 -22.34
C THR A 101 -5.91 7.23 -21.65
N PHE A 102 -6.47 6.31 -20.85
CA PHE A 102 -7.71 6.54 -20.12
C PHE A 102 -7.59 7.69 -19.10
N LEU A 103 -6.47 7.74 -18.36
CA LEU A 103 -6.21 8.77 -17.36
C LEU A 103 -6.26 10.17 -18.00
N PHE A 104 -5.49 10.40 -19.06
CA PHE A 104 -5.46 11.71 -19.71
C PHE A 104 -6.77 12.06 -20.42
N ASN A 105 -7.42 11.10 -21.08
CA ASN A 105 -8.74 11.32 -21.71
C ASN A 105 -9.82 11.72 -20.70
N SER A 106 -9.67 11.32 -19.44
CA SER A 106 -10.59 11.68 -18.36
C SER A 106 -10.29 13.06 -17.77
N LEU A 107 -9.03 13.48 -17.73
CA LEU A 107 -8.60 14.76 -17.15
C LEU A 107 -8.67 15.93 -18.14
N LEU A 108 -8.28 15.71 -19.40
CA LEU A 108 -8.19 16.77 -20.41
C LEU A 108 -9.48 17.56 -20.65
N PRO A 109 -10.69 16.94 -20.66
CA PRO A 109 -11.93 17.70 -20.84
C PRO A 109 -12.28 18.65 -19.68
N GLN A 110 -11.58 18.53 -18.54
CA GLN A 110 -11.84 19.32 -17.33
C GLN A 110 -11.00 20.59 -17.25
N VAL A 111 -10.06 20.80 -18.19
CA VAL A 111 -9.03 21.83 -18.13
C VAL A 111 -8.86 22.54 -19.47
N ASP A 112 -8.53 23.83 -19.44
CA ASP A 112 -8.18 24.60 -20.65
C ASP A 112 -6.66 24.78 -20.78
N LEU A 113 -6.05 23.99 -21.66
CA LEU A 113 -4.60 24.01 -21.89
C LEU A 113 -4.08 25.27 -22.58
N SER A 114 -4.96 26.14 -23.10
CA SER A 114 -4.55 27.43 -23.67
C SER A 114 -4.17 28.43 -22.58
N THR A 115 -4.64 28.22 -21.34
CA THR A 115 -4.37 29.11 -20.21
C THR A 115 -3.30 28.54 -19.27
N PRO A 116 -2.47 29.39 -18.64
CA PRO A 116 -1.54 28.95 -17.59
C PRO A 116 -2.26 28.26 -16.42
N ASP A 117 -3.43 28.76 -16.02
CA ASP A 117 -4.22 28.22 -14.92
C ASP A 117 -4.75 26.81 -15.24
N GLY A 118 -5.24 26.58 -16.46
CA GLY A 118 -5.68 25.24 -16.86
C GLY A 118 -4.54 24.23 -16.97
N ARG A 119 -3.32 24.67 -17.35
CA ARG A 119 -2.11 23.82 -17.28
C ARG A 119 -1.73 23.47 -15.84
N ALA A 120 -1.81 24.44 -14.93
CA ALA A 120 -1.60 24.20 -13.49
C ALA A 120 -2.66 23.25 -12.91
N GLN A 121 -3.92 23.40 -13.32
CA GLN A 121 -5.02 22.55 -12.91
C GLN A 121 -4.83 21.11 -13.40
N LEU A 122 -4.37 20.89 -14.64
CA LEU A 122 -4.06 19.56 -15.14
C LEU A 122 -2.98 18.88 -14.29
N SER A 123 -1.89 19.60 -14.00
CA SER A 123 -0.81 19.11 -13.13
C SER A 123 -1.34 18.72 -11.75
N THR A 124 -2.19 19.56 -11.16
CA THR A 124 -2.79 19.34 -9.84
C THR A 124 -3.65 18.08 -9.79
N LEU A 125 -4.37 17.77 -10.88
CA LEU A 125 -5.20 16.57 -10.97
C LEU A 125 -4.40 15.31 -11.31
N ALA A 126 -3.41 15.42 -12.19
CA ALA A 126 -2.66 14.27 -12.72
C ALA A 126 -1.57 13.78 -11.76
N LEU A 127 -0.81 14.69 -11.14
CA LEU A 127 0.36 14.34 -10.32
C LEU A 127 0.03 13.42 -9.13
N PRO A 128 -1.06 13.63 -8.35
CA PRO A 128 -1.42 12.72 -7.26
C PRO A 128 -1.69 11.29 -7.75
N LEU A 129 -2.33 11.14 -8.90
CA LEU A 129 -2.64 9.84 -9.49
C LEU A 129 -1.38 9.13 -10.02
N ILE A 130 -0.48 9.90 -10.66
CA ILE A 130 0.80 9.37 -11.17
C ILE A 130 1.72 8.94 -10.01
N THR A 131 1.71 9.68 -8.90
CA THR A 131 2.56 9.39 -7.73
C THR A 131 2.16 8.07 -7.04
N GLN A 132 0.89 7.69 -7.10
CA GLN A 132 0.37 6.44 -6.54
C GLN A 132 0.78 5.20 -7.35
N VAL A 133 1.42 5.36 -8.52
CA VAL A 133 1.85 4.23 -9.36
C VAL A 133 3.16 3.63 -8.85
N PRO A 134 3.21 2.36 -8.39
CA PRO A 134 4.39 1.73 -7.80
C PRO A 134 5.42 1.34 -8.86
N GLY A 135 5.00 1.08 -10.10
CA GLY A 135 5.89 0.78 -11.21
C GLY A 135 6.67 2.01 -11.69
N GLU A 136 7.98 2.02 -11.48
CA GLU A 136 8.87 3.13 -11.86
C GLU A 136 8.79 3.46 -13.35
N THR A 137 8.84 2.44 -14.23
CA THR A 137 8.76 2.63 -15.69
C THR A 137 7.44 3.28 -16.10
N LEU A 138 6.30 2.82 -15.56
CA LEU A 138 5.00 3.39 -15.89
C LEU A 138 4.87 4.82 -15.33
N ARG A 139 5.41 5.07 -14.13
CA ARG A 139 5.44 6.40 -13.54
C ARG A 139 6.22 7.38 -14.42
N ILE A 140 7.41 7.00 -14.87
CA ILE A 140 8.23 7.81 -15.79
C ILE A 140 7.46 8.09 -17.08
N TYR A 141 6.87 7.06 -17.70
CA TYR A 141 6.08 7.22 -18.93
C TYR A 141 4.90 8.20 -18.75
N LEU A 142 4.14 8.08 -17.66
CA LEU A 142 3.02 8.99 -17.38
C LEU A 142 3.46 10.43 -17.13
N ARG A 143 4.63 10.62 -16.50
CA ARG A 143 5.21 11.96 -16.30
C ARG A 143 5.63 12.59 -17.61
N GLN A 144 6.28 11.82 -18.48
CA GLN A 144 6.65 12.27 -19.83
C GLN A 144 5.41 12.64 -20.64
N GLU A 145 4.35 11.83 -20.62
CA GLU A 145 3.08 12.16 -21.26
C GLU A 145 2.47 13.45 -20.68
N LEU A 146 2.50 13.64 -19.36
CA LEU A 146 2.04 14.88 -18.73
C LEU A 146 2.86 16.08 -19.19
N GLY A 147 4.20 15.98 -19.21
CA GLY A 147 5.10 17.02 -19.72
C GLY A 147 4.79 17.38 -21.17
N ASN A 148 4.62 16.38 -22.03
CA ASN A 148 4.24 16.55 -23.44
C ASN A 148 2.91 17.32 -23.60
N LYS A 149 1.91 17.00 -22.77
CA LYS A 149 0.59 17.67 -22.80
C LYS A 149 0.66 19.12 -22.30
N LEU A 150 1.55 19.42 -21.35
CA LEU A 150 1.74 20.76 -20.79
C LEU A 150 2.67 21.65 -21.64
N GLY A 151 3.39 21.06 -22.60
CA GLY A 151 4.46 21.73 -23.34
C GLY A 151 5.71 21.95 -22.48
N ILE A 152 5.88 21.18 -21.41
CA ILE A 152 7.04 21.21 -20.51
C ILE A 152 7.95 20.04 -20.93
N LEU A 153 9.07 20.36 -21.55
CA LEU A 153 10.03 19.36 -22.06
C LEU A 153 10.96 18.81 -20.97
N ASP A 154 10.93 19.37 -19.76
CA ASP A 154 11.87 19.05 -18.69
C ASP A 154 11.17 18.34 -17.51
N ASP A 155 11.47 17.06 -17.32
CA ASP A 155 11.01 16.23 -16.20
C ASP A 155 11.42 16.84 -14.84
N ALA A 156 12.53 17.58 -14.78
CA ALA A 156 13.00 18.26 -13.58
C ALA A 156 12.12 19.47 -13.21
N GLN A 157 11.46 20.10 -14.18
CA GLN A 157 10.46 21.14 -13.91
C GLN A 157 9.16 20.53 -13.39
N LEU A 158 8.80 19.33 -13.86
CA LEU A 158 7.66 18.57 -13.33
C LEU A 158 7.89 18.16 -11.86
N GLU A 159 9.10 17.67 -11.52
CA GLU A 159 9.52 17.41 -10.12
C GLU A 159 9.33 18.64 -9.22
N ARG A 160 9.59 19.84 -9.73
CA ARG A 160 9.42 21.10 -8.97
C ARG A 160 7.96 21.52 -8.79
N LEU A 161 7.07 21.09 -9.68
CA LEU A 161 5.62 21.32 -9.62
C LEU A 161 4.91 20.28 -8.77
N MET A 162 5.54 19.13 -8.53
CA MET A 162 5.09 18.25 -7.47
C MET A 162 5.12 19.06 -6.18
N PRO A 163 4.06 19.03 -5.36
CA PRO A 163 4.23 19.43 -3.99
C PRO A 163 5.39 18.58 -3.47
N LYS A 164 6.57 19.22 -3.28
CA LYS A 164 7.48 18.75 -2.24
C LYS A 164 6.54 18.48 -1.10
N GLN A 165 6.48 17.24 -0.63
CA GLN A 165 5.82 16.97 0.62
C GLN A 165 6.53 17.86 1.64
N THR A 166 6.03 19.07 1.82
CA THR A 166 6.10 19.73 3.11
C THR A 166 5.44 18.71 3.99
N GLU A 167 6.25 18.12 4.86
CA GLU A 167 5.90 17.13 5.87
C GLU A 167 4.91 17.69 6.92
N SER A 168 3.96 18.52 6.50
CA SER A 168 2.95 19.17 7.32
C SER A 168 1.58 18.65 6.89
N GLY A 169 1.13 17.56 7.52
CA GLY A 169 -0.31 17.28 7.62
C GLY A 169 -0.80 15.89 7.21
N ALA A 170 0.07 14.93 6.87
CA ALA A 170 -0.34 13.53 7.02
C ALA A 170 -0.48 13.23 8.52
N PRO A 171 -1.47 12.43 8.99
CA PRO A 171 -1.39 11.88 10.33
C PRO A 171 -0.06 11.15 10.37
N ARG A 172 0.87 11.64 11.20
CA ARG A 172 2.22 11.08 11.33
C ARG A 172 2.08 9.56 11.27
N PRO A 173 2.69 8.86 10.29
CA PRO A 173 2.91 7.44 10.50
C PRO A 173 3.57 7.35 11.88
N ALA A 174 2.96 6.60 12.80
CA ALA A 174 3.52 6.43 14.13
C ALA A 174 5.02 6.14 13.94
N PRO A 175 5.91 6.86 14.64
CA PRO A 175 7.34 6.86 14.34
C PRO A 175 7.78 5.41 14.16
N GLN A 176 8.07 5.01 12.92
CA GLN A 176 8.49 3.66 12.62
C GLN A 176 9.74 3.45 13.44
N LEU A 177 9.63 2.60 14.46
CA LEU A 177 10.74 2.38 15.37
C LEU A 177 11.88 1.81 14.52
N LYS A 178 12.96 2.61 14.35
CA LYS A 178 14.24 2.14 13.80
C LYS A 178 14.54 0.75 14.36
N ARG A 179 14.67 -0.24 13.47
CA ARG A 179 14.94 -1.65 13.75
C ARG A 179 16.35 -1.82 14.31
N THR A 180 16.56 -1.42 15.55
CA THR A 180 17.80 -1.71 16.28
C THR A 180 17.68 -3.07 16.95
N THR A 181 18.80 -3.79 17.08
CA THR A 181 18.86 -5.10 17.75
C THR A 181 18.17 -5.07 19.11
N MET A 182 18.40 -4.02 19.91
CA MET A 182 17.78 -3.84 21.22
C MET A 182 16.25 -3.72 21.19
N ARG A 183 15.67 -3.04 20.19
CA ARG A 183 14.21 -2.91 20.09
C ARG A 183 13.54 -4.22 19.71
N ILE A 184 14.24 -5.03 18.93
CA ILE A 184 13.76 -6.37 18.56
C ILE A 184 13.85 -7.30 19.78
N LEU A 185 14.94 -7.26 20.54
CA LEU A 185 15.06 -7.99 21.80
C LEU A 185 13.97 -7.57 22.82
N ILE A 186 13.74 -6.27 22.99
CA ILE A 186 12.67 -5.76 23.89
C ILE A 186 11.29 -6.18 23.38
N GLY A 187 11.01 -6.07 22.08
CA GLY A 187 9.73 -6.48 21.50
C GLY A 187 9.45 -7.97 21.69
N LEU A 188 10.44 -8.82 21.41
CA LEU A 188 10.32 -10.27 21.59
C LEU A 188 10.12 -10.64 23.06
N LEU A 189 10.82 -9.98 23.99
CA LEU A 189 10.66 -10.21 25.42
C LEU A 189 9.29 -9.75 25.94
N VAL A 190 8.76 -8.64 25.44
CA VAL A 190 7.43 -8.14 25.83
C VAL A 190 6.32 -9.06 25.29
N GLN A 191 6.46 -9.55 24.06
CA GLN A 191 5.52 -10.48 23.44
C GLN A 191 5.61 -11.89 24.05
N ASN A 192 6.79 -12.29 24.51
CA ASN A 192 7.05 -13.61 25.10
C ASN A 192 7.91 -13.47 26.37
N PRO A 193 7.31 -13.14 27.53
CA PRO A 193 8.03 -12.99 28.80
C PRO A 193 8.78 -14.26 29.24
N ASP A 194 8.33 -15.43 28.79
CA ASP A 194 8.97 -16.73 29.04
C ASP A 194 10.38 -16.85 28.42
N LEU A 195 10.80 -15.92 27.55
CA LEU A 195 12.15 -15.88 27.00
C LEU A 195 13.19 -15.32 27.99
N ALA A 196 12.76 -14.70 29.10
CA ALA A 196 13.66 -14.09 30.08
C ALA A 196 14.72 -15.05 30.67
N PRO A 197 14.42 -16.33 30.99
CA PRO A 197 15.40 -17.30 31.47
C PRO A 197 16.45 -17.70 30.43
N LEU A 198 16.21 -17.46 29.14
CA LEU A 198 17.15 -17.76 28.06
C LEU A 198 18.20 -16.66 27.86
N VAL A 199 18.05 -15.52 28.55
CA VAL A 199 19.01 -14.42 28.50
C VAL A 199 20.19 -14.75 29.43
N PRO A 200 21.42 -14.88 28.91
CA PRO A 200 22.57 -15.12 29.76
C PRO A 200 22.88 -13.87 30.62
N PRO A 201 23.63 -14.02 31.73
CA PRO A 201 23.99 -12.89 32.59
C PRO A 201 24.69 -11.81 31.77
N LEU A 202 24.10 -10.62 31.72
CA LEU A 202 24.59 -9.46 30.94
C LEU A 202 25.80 -8.81 31.65
N GLU A 203 26.89 -9.56 31.84
CA GLU A 203 28.07 -9.19 32.65
C GLU A 203 29.38 -9.07 31.82
N GLY A 204 29.30 -9.00 30.49
CA GLY A 204 30.48 -8.89 29.63
C GLY A 204 31.23 -7.54 29.77
N PRO A 205 32.58 -7.54 29.86
CA PRO A 205 33.40 -6.33 29.89
C PRO A 205 33.37 -5.63 28.53
N GLY A 206 32.37 -4.77 28.33
CA GLY A 206 32.12 -4.02 27.09
C GLY A 206 30.70 -3.47 26.97
N VAL A 207 29.77 -3.94 27.81
CA VAL A 207 28.33 -3.66 27.72
C VAL A 207 27.91 -2.31 28.34
N SER A 208 28.77 -1.69 29.16
CA SER A 208 28.33 -0.67 30.14
C SER A 208 28.20 0.79 29.66
N ALA A 209 28.26 1.16 28.36
CA ALA A 209 28.20 2.61 28.05
C ALA A 209 27.61 3.11 26.72
N LYS A 210 27.29 2.27 25.72
CA LYS A 210 26.99 2.82 24.36
C LYS A 210 25.79 2.27 23.61
N CYS A 211 25.00 1.34 24.15
CA CYS A 211 23.81 0.82 23.47
C CYS A 211 22.51 1.44 24.04
N PRO A 212 21.83 2.33 23.28
CA PRO A 212 20.53 2.85 23.69
C PRO A 212 19.52 1.70 23.83
N GLY A 213 18.87 1.61 25.00
CA GLY A 213 17.85 0.59 25.29
C GLY A 213 18.32 -0.61 26.12
N LEU A 214 19.62 -0.73 26.41
CA LEU A 214 20.14 -1.85 27.23
C LEU A 214 19.64 -1.81 28.68
N GLY A 215 19.54 -0.61 29.28
CA GLY A 215 18.99 -0.46 30.63
C GLY A 215 17.54 -0.95 30.74
N LEU A 216 16.69 -0.57 29.78
CA LEU A 216 15.29 -1.01 29.73
C LEU A 216 15.17 -2.52 29.52
N PHE A 217 16.01 -3.10 28.65
CA PHE A 217 16.03 -4.55 28.42
C PHE A 217 16.42 -5.32 29.69
N SER A 218 17.50 -4.90 30.38
CA SER A 218 17.94 -5.55 31.62
C SER A 218 16.90 -5.45 32.73
N GLU A 219 16.15 -4.35 32.81
CA GLU A 219 15.07 -4.18 33.76
C GLU A 219 13.90 -5.13 33.47
N LEU A 220 13.47 -5.21 32.21
CA LEU A 220 12.41 -6.13 31.78
C LEU A 220 12.77 -7.60 32.05
N VAL A 221 14.03 -7.99 31.79
CA VAL A 221 14.51 -9.35 32.08
C VAL A 221 14.43 -9.64 33.58
N LYS A 222 14.86 -8.71 34.44
CA LYS A 222 14.75 -8.86 35.91
C LYS A 222 13.29 -9.00 36.36
N THR A 223 12.40 -8.18 35.82
CA THR A 223 10.96 -8.22 36.13
C THR A 223 10.37 -9.57 35.76
N CYS A 224 10.64 -10.07 34.55
CA CYS A 224 10.17 -11.37 34.08
C CYS A 224 10.75 -12.55 34.89
N LEU A 225 12.03 -12.48 35.29
CA LEU A 225 12.65 -13.49 36.17
C LEU A 225 12.08 -13.49 37.59
N SER A 226 11.69 -12.31 38.10
CA SER A 226 11.10 -12.18 39.45
C SER A 226 9.66 -12.68 39.53
N GLN A 227 8.95 -12.75 38.40
CA GLN A 227 7.55 -13.16 38.31
C GLN A 227 7.36 -14.20 37.18
N PRO A 228 7.64 -15.48 37.42
CA PRO A 228 7.50 -16.53 36.42
C PRO A 228 6.04 -16.70 35.98
N GLY A 229 5.77 -16.73 34.67
CA GLY A 229 4.42 -16.87 34.10
C GLY A 229 3.69 -15.55 33.84
N LEU A 230 4.42 -14.42 33.86
CA LEU A 230 3.88 -13.10 33.53
C LEU A 230 3.38 -13.06 32.09
N THR A 231 2.16 -12.59 31.87
CA THR A 231 1.62 -12.38 30.52
C THR A 231 2.03 -11.01 29.97
N THR A 232 2.05 -10.85 28.63
CA THR A 232 2.31 -9.55 27.97
C THR A 232 1.44 -8.42 28.52
N GLY A 233 0.15 -8.69 28.76
CA GLY A 233 -0.77 -7.70 29.32
C GLY A 233 -0.43 -7.29 30.75
N GLN A 234 -0.03 -8.24 31.61
CA GLN A 234 0.40 -7.94 32.98
C GLN A 234 1.72 -7.16 33.02
N LEU A 235 2.65 -7.49 32.12
CA LEU A 235 3.90 -6.75 31.96
C LEU A 235 3.61 -5.30 31.55
N LEU A 236 2.77 -5.07 30.54
CA LEU A 236 2.43 -3.71 30.10
C LEU A 236 1.74 -2.89 31.20
N GLU A 237 0.90 -3.52 32.03
CA GLU A 237 0.22 -2.83 33.14
C GLU A 237 1.21 -2.37 34.23
N GLN A 238 2.27 -3.12 34.49
CA GLN A 238 3.31 -2.73 35.48
C GLN A 238 4.12 -1.50 35.02
N TYR A 239 4.28 -1.32 33.72
CA TYR A 239 4.98 -0.17 33.14
C TYR A 239 4.02 0.98 32.79
N ARG A 240 2.75 0.90 33.17
CA ARG A 240 1.78 1.97 32.92
C ARG A 240 2.14 3.22 33.70
N GLY A 241 2.33 4.34 33.00
CA GLY A 241 2.68 5.63 33.60
C GLY A 241 4.19 5.91 33.67
N THR A 242 5.05 5.00 33.20
CA THR A 242 6.47 5.31 32.95
C THR A 242 6.66 5.98 31.58
N ASN A 243 7.83 6.58 31.35
CA ASN A 243 8.16 7.20 30.05
C ASN A 243 8.24 6.18 28.91
N GLU A 244 8.39 4.89 29.25
CA GLU A 244 8.59 3.78 28.33
C GLU A 244 7.29 3.08 27.95
N ALA A 245 6.18 3.34 28.66
CA ALA A 245 4.87 2.70 28.46
C ALA A 245 4.41 2.71 26.99
N ALA A 246 4.41 3.90 26.38
CA ALA A 246 3.99 4.09 24.99
C ALA A 246 4.93 3.43 23.97
N THR A 247 6.16 3.10 24.38
CA THR A 247 7.13 2.38 23.55
C THR A 247 6.92 0.87 23.65
N LEU A 248 6.71 0.36 24.87
CA LEU A 248 6.45 -1.06 25.11
C LEU A 248 5.12 -1.52 24.51
N GLU A 249 4.08 -0.68 24.58
CA GLU A 249 2.77 -0.96 23.96
C GLU A 249 2.86 -1.02 22.43
N LYS A 250 3.74 -0.23 21.81
CA LYS A 250 4.00 -0.32 20.36
C LYS A 250 4.82 -1.55 19.99
N LEU A 251 5.77 -1.93 20.84
CA LEU A 251 6.62 -3.10 20.62
C LEU A 251 5.88 -4.42 20.87
N SER A 252 4.84 -4.44 21.72
CA SER A 252 4.00 -5.62 21.93
C SER A 252 3.12 -5.96 20.72
N MET A 253 2.75 -4.96 19.91
CA MET A 253 1.94 -5.10 18.70
C MET A 253 2.78 -5.33 17.44
N TRP A 254 4.09 -5.59 17.59
CA TRP A 254 5.02 -5.66 16.46
C TRP A 254 5.09 -7.09 15.89
N ASP A 255 4.32 -7.36 14.83
CA ASP A 255 4.08 -8.67 14.20
C ASP A 255 5.23 -9.26 13.34
N ASP A 256 6.49 -8.81 13.52
CA ASP A 256 7.57 -9.21 12.59
C ASP A 256 8.06 -10.67 12.79
N ILE A 257 7.63 -11.41 13.83
CA ILE A 257 7.94 -12.84 14.00
C ILE A 257 6.69 -13.59 14.51
N ALA A 258 5.81 -13.99 13.59
CA ALA A 258 4.57 -14.72 13.87
C ALA A 258 4.77 -16.19 14.33
N ASP A 259 6.01 -16.66 14.42
CA ASP A 259 6.35 -18.06 14.74
C ASP A 259 7.21 -18.12 16.01
N LYS A 260 6.69 -18.80 17.04
CA LYS A 260 7.28 -18.88 18.38
C LYS A 260 8.67 -19.55 18.35
N ASP A 261 8.88 -20.50 17.45
CA ASP A 261 10.17 -21.21 17.30
C ASP A 261 11.23 -20.34 16.61
N ILE A 262 10.81 -19.45 15.71
CA ILE A 262 11.68 -18.46 15.05
C ILE A 262 12.02 -17.32 16.02
N ALA A 263 11.08 -16.94 16.89
CA ALA A 263 11.27 -15.92 17.91
C ALA A 263 12.36 -16.31 18.91
N GLU A 264 12.34 -17.54 19.43
CA GLU A 264 13.35 -18.05 20.37
C GLU A 264 14.75 -18.05 19.73
N LYS A 265 14.89 -18.63 18.53
CA LYS A 265 16.17 -18.67 17.82
C LYS A 265 16.72 -17.28 17.50
N THR A 266 15.86 -16.37 17.06
CA THR A 266 16.24 -14.98 16.74
C THR A 266 16.62 -14.20 18.00
N PHE A 267 15.97 -14.50 19.12
CA PHE A 267 16.26 -13.88 20.41
C PHE A 267 17.62 -14.33 20.95
N THR A 268 17.92 -15.64 20.94
CA THR A 268 19.21 -16.18 21.39
C THR A 268 20.38 -15.68 20.53
N ASP A 269 20.25 -15.73 19.19
CA ASP A 269 21.29 -15.29 18.24
C ASP A 269 21.63 -13.79 18.42
N ARG A 270 20.62 -12.97 18.72
CA ARG A 270 20.81 -11.52 18.91
C ARG A 270 21.18 -11.10 20.32
N ALA A 271 20.94 -11.94 21.32
CA ALA A 271 21.36 -11.72 22.70
C ALA A 271 22.83 -12.12 22.92
N GLN A 272 23.33 -13.10 22.17
CA GLN A 272 24.70 -13.65 22.28
C GLN A 272 25.85 -12.62 22.28
N PRO A 273 25.80 -11.50 21.52
CA PRO A 273 26.86 -10.47 21.56
C PRO A 273 26.92 -9.64 22.84
N TYR A 274 25.93 -9.76 23.74
CA TYR A 274 25.79 -8.96 24.97
C TYR A 274 26.08 -9.76 26.26
N VAL A 275 26.58 -10.97 26.08
CA VAL A 275 27.00 -11.93 27.10
C VAL A 275 28.50 -11.90 27.20
#